data_AF-A0A5P2BYH7-F1
#
_entry.id   AF-A0A5P2BYH7-F1
#
_cell.length_a   1.000
_cell.length_b   1.000
_cell.length_c   1.000
_cell.angle_alpha   90.00
_cell.angle_beta   90.00
_cell.angle_gamma   90.00
#
_symmetry.space_group_name_H-M   'P 1'
#
loop_
_entity.id
_entity.type
_entity.pdbx_description
1 polymer ?
#
loop_
_entity_poly.entity_id
_entity_poly.type
_entity_poly.pdbx_seq_one_letter_code
_entity_poly.pdbx_strand_id
1 'polypeptide(L)' 'MNVAPMRGGTAVQDHVALAEIELCGELIIAASAAAERLSFDRIDEVLQVADWRERGVPGEAGGRSPRD' A
#
# COMPACT_ATOMS: atom_id res chain seq x y z
N MET A 1 16.42 9.63 22.76
CA MET A 1 15.20 9.27 22.01
C MET A 1 14.50 8.15 22.76
N ASN A 2 13.31 8.41 23.31
CA ASN A 2 12.56 7.42 24.09
C ASN A 2 11.40 6.92 23.22
N VAL A 3 11.55 5.74 22.64
CA VAL A 3 10.48 5.07 21.88
C VAL A 3 9.69 4.21 22.86
N ALA A 4 8.41 4.53 23.05
CA ALA A 4 7.53 3.77 23.93
C ALA A 4 7.32 2.35 23.37
N PRO A 5 7.31 1.31 24.23
CA PRO A 5 7.04 -0.04 23.78
C PRO A 5 5.56 -0.15 23.40
N MET A 6 5.31 -0.41 22.11
CA MET A 6 3.98 -0.73 21.58
C MET A 6 3.51 -2.04 22.24
N ARG A 7 2.65 -1.93 23.25
CA ARG A 7 2.13 -3.08 24.00
C ARG A 7 0.79 -3.51 23.39
N GLY A 8 0.84 -4.51 22.51
CA GLY A 8 -0.36 -5.27 22.11
C GLY A 8 -0.31 -5.77 20.68
N GLY A 9 -0.13 -7.08 20.50
CA GLY A 9 -0.55 -7.77 19.28
C GLY A 9 0.58 -8.14 18.33
N THR A 10 1.30 -9.20 18.66
CA THR A 10 2.02 -10.07 17.71
C THR A 10 1.02 -10.82 16.82
N ALA A 11 0.15 -10.12 16.08
CA ALA A 11 -0.39 -10.71 14.88
C ALA A 11 0.78 -10.74 13.91
N VAL A 12 1.06 -11.90 13.34
CA VAL A 12 1.88 -12.05 12.14
C VAL A 12 1.69 -10.82 11.26
N GLN A 13 2.80 -10.12 11.00
CA GLN A 13 2.89 -8.86 10.28
C GLN A 13 1.81 -8.77 9.21
N ASP A 14 0.95 -7.75 9.28
CA ASP A 14 -0.11 -7.53 8.31
C ASP A 14 0.50 -7.64 6.90
N HIS A 15 0.19 -8.76 6.22
CA HIS A 15 0.84 -9.12 4.96
C HIS A 15 0.55 -8.09 3.89
N VAL A 16 -0.56 -7.36 4.00
CA VAL A 16 -0.91 -6.23 3.13
C VAL A 16 0.03 -5.06 3.38
N ALA A 17 0.22 -4.66 4.65
CA ALA A 17 1.13 -3.57 5.01
C ALA A 17 2.59 -3.89 4.64
N LEU A 18 3.03 -5.15 4.81
CA LEU A 18 4.35 -5.58 4.36
C LEU A 18 4.50 -5.55 2.85
N ALA A 19 3.49 -6.02 2.11
CA ALA A 19 3.51 -5.97 0.64
C ALA A 19 3.53 -4.52 0.12
N GLU A 20 2.83 -3.60 0.80
CA GLU A 20 2.86 -2.17 0.48
C GLU A 20 4.24 -1.55 0.75
N ILE A 21 4.88 -1.88 1.88
CA ILE A 21 6.23 -1.41 2.19
C ILE A 21 7.26 -1.90 1.15
N GLU A 22 7.21 -3.18 0.78
CA GLU A 22 8.08 -3.76 -0.26
C GLU A 22 7.87 -3.04 -1.61
N LEU A 23 6.61 -2.84 -2.01
CA LEU A 23 6.25 -2.15 -3.24
C LEU A 23 6.69 -0.68 -3.24
N CYS A 24 6.56 0.03 -2.13
CA CYS A 24 7.07 1.38 -1.97
C CYS A 24 8.61 1.44 -2.10
N GLY A 25 9.33 0.45 -1.57
CA GLY A 25 10.78 0.34 -1.71
C GLY A 25 11.21 0.23 -3.17
N GLU A 26 10.60 -0.69 -3.92
CA GLU A 26 10.84 -0.88 -5.35
C GLU A 26 10.54 0.39 -6.16
N LEU A 27 9.45 1.11 -5.85
CA LEU A 27 9.11 2.37 -6.51
C LEU A 27 10.13 3.49 -6.25
N ILE A 28 10.65 3.60 -5.03
CA ILE A 28 11.69 4.58 -4.69
C ILE A 28 12.96 4.31 -5.51
N ILE A 29 13.34 3.04 -5.65
CA ILE A 29 14.50 2.64 -6.44
C ILE A 29 14.27 2.97 -7.92
N ALA A 30 13.12 2.58 -8.48
CA ALA A 30 12.77 2.87 -9.88
C ALA A 30 12.74 4.37 -10.16
N ALA A 31 12.19 5.18 -9.25
CA ALA A 31 12.14 6.63 -9.39
C ALA A 31 13.53 7.27 -9.28
N SER A 32 14.39 6.77 -8.38
CA SER A 32 15.74 7.29 -8.18
C SER A 32 16.68 6.92 -9.33
N ALA A 33 16.44 5.78 -9.98
CA ALA A 33 17.19 5.35 -11.17
C ALA A 33 16.72 6.04 -12.46
N ALA A 34 15.53 6.64 -12.45
CA ALA A 34 15.01 7.37 -13.60
C ALA A 34 15.72 8.72 -13.76
N ALA A 35 16.13 9.05 -14.99
CA ALA A 35 16.75 10.33 -15.31
C ALA A 35 15.75 11.51 -15.21
N GLU A 36 14.46 11.22 -15.27
CA GLU A 36 13.34 12.16 -15.19
C GLU A 36 12.17 11.54 -14.41
N ARG A 37 11.12 12.32 -14.08
CA ARG A 37 9.96 11.79 -13.34
C ARG A 37 9.31 10.63 -14.09
N LEU A 38 9.02 9.55 -13.38
CA LEU A 38 8.26 8.42 -13.93
C LEU A 38 6.89 8.91 -14.43
N SER A 39 6.49 8.40 -15.60
CA SER A 39 5.15 8.59 -16.13
C SER A 39 4.12 7.78 -15.33
N PHE A 40 2.86 8.22 -15.35
CA PHE A 40 1.76 7.51 -14.69
C PHE A 40 1.60 6.08 -15.22
N ASP A 41 1.72 5.87 -16.53
CA ASP A 41 1.65 4.53 -17.13
C ASP A 41 2.73 3.59 -16.59
N ARG A 42 3.95 4.10 -16.37
CA ARG A 42 5.07 3.31 -15.83
C ARG A 42 4.90 3.03 -14.34
N ILE A 43 4.31 3.95 -13.60
CA ILE A 43 3.95 3.76 -12.19
C ILE A 43 2.90 2.66 -12.07
N ASP A 44 1.86 2.68 -12.89
CA ASP A 44 0.79 1.68 -12.88
C ASP A 44 1.30 0.27 -13.25
N GLU A 45 2.26 0.17 -14.16
CA GLU A 45 2.94 -1.07 -14.53
C GLU A 45 3.71 -1.65 -13.34
N VAL A 46 4.51 -0.84 -12.63
CA VAL A 46 5.26 -1.29 -11.44
C VAL A 46 4.31 -1.65 -10.30
N LEU A 47 3.22 -0.90 -10.15
CA LEU A 47 2.18 -1.16 -9.15
C LEU A 47 1.30 -2.36 -9.47
N GLN A 48 1.33 -2.89 -10.70
CA GLN A 48 0.41 -3.94 -11.16
C GLN A 48 -1.05 -3.61 -10.81
N VAL A 49 -1.48 -2.36 -11.06
CA VAL A 49 -2.78 -1.83 -10.61
C VAL A 49 -3.98 -2.63 -11.12
N ALA A 50 -3.86 -3.23 -12.31
CA ALA A 50 -4.89 -4.13 -12.86
C ALA A 50 -5.15 -5.33 -11.93
N ASP A 51 -4.08 -5.99 -11.48
CA ASP A 51 -4.17 -7.14 -10.56
C ASP A 51 -4.66 -6.73 -9.17
N TRP A 52 -4.28 -5.55 -8.69
CA TRP A 52 -4.74 -5.01 -7.40
C TRP A 52 -6.23 -4.63 -7.41
N ARG A 53 -6.74 -4.05 -8.51
CA ARG A 53 -8.15 -3.71 -8.66
C ARG A 53 -9.04 -4.96 -8.76
N GLU A 54 -8.57 -6.00 -9.44
CA GLU A 54 -9.26 -7.29 -9.52
C GLU A 54 -9.29 -8.04 -8.20
N ARG A 55 -8.24 -7.90 -7.37
CA ARG A 55 -8.18 -8.47 -6.02
C ARG A 55 -9.07 -7.76 -5.01
N GLY A 56 -9.60 -6.58 -5.35
CA GLY A 56 -10.56 -5.81 -4.56
C GLY A 56 -9.96 -5.25 -3.27
N VAL A 57 -9.92 -3.93 -3.12
CA VAL A 57 -9.60 -3.29 -1.84
C VAL A 57 -10.76 -3.55 -0.87
N PRO A 58 -10.58 -4.33 0.22
CA PRO A 58 -11.67 -4.63 1.14
C PRO A 58 -11.77 -3.47 2.13
N GLY A 59 -12.48 -2.42 1.74
CA GLY A 59 -12.72 -1.30 2.63
C GLY A 59 -13.22 -0.12 1.85
N GLU A 60 -14.53 0.00 1.76
CA GLU A 60 -15.34 1.24 1.91
C GLU A 60 -16.82 0.86 1.65
N ALA A 61 -17.31 -0.17 2.36
CA ALA A 61 -18.73 -0.51 2.42
C ALA A 61 -19.19 -0.41 3.88
N GLY A 62 -19.21 0.82 4.41
CA GLY A 62 -19.59 1.09 5.80
C GLY A 62 -20.16 2.48 6.06
N GLY A 63 -20.59 3.19 5.03
CA GLY A 63 -20.99 4.60 5.09
C GLY A 63 -22.43 4.89 4.69
N ARG A 64 -23.39 3.98 4.96
CA ARG A 64 -24.81 4.35 4.98
C ARG A 64 -25.53 3.47 5.96
N SER A 65 -25.73 3.98 7.18
CA SER A 65 -26.84 3.50 8.02
C SER A 65 -28.07 4.29 7.57
N PRO A 66 -29.10 3.66 6.97
CA PRO A 66 -30.46 4.16 7.13
C PRO A 66 -30.83 3.86 8.58
N ARG A 67 -31.08 4.89 9.39
CA ARG A 67 -31.86 4.71 10.62
C ARG A 67 -33.06 5.62 10.53
N ASP A 68 -34.20 4.98 10.83
CA ASP A 68 -35.58 5.46 10.82
C ASP A 68 -35.81 6.77 11.57
#